data_AF-A0A1I0XMA2-F1
#
_entry.id   AF-A0A1I0XMA2-F1
#
_cell.length_a   1.000
_cell.length_b   1.000
_cell.length_c   1.000
_cell.angle_alpha   90.00
_cell.angle_beta   90.00
_cell.angle_gamma   90.00
#
_symmetry.space_group_name_H-M   'P 1'
#
loop_
_entity.id
_entity.type
_entity.pdbx_description
1 polymer ?
#
loop_
_entity_poly.entity_id
_entity_poly.type
_entity_poly.pdbx_seq_one_letter_code
_entity_poly.pdbx_strand_id
1 'polypeptide(L)'
;MIRHIQNLDTQTKYSLLITTFALALFVMFVLNVAISIIYMLDLIKQPDFETISMSVRDGYYTLNGKKIGAPIFFNIIAFFLAWFLMTCHTIKSIYELDFFLDDFNSI
;
A
#
# COMPACT_ATOMS: atom_id res chain seq x y z
N MET A 1 -11.11 -10.85 19.09
CA MET A 1 -11.00 -10.40 17.68
C MET A 1 -12.02 -11.09 16.76
N ILE A 2 -11.97 -12.41 16.54
CA ILE A 2 -12.87 -13.11 15.58
C ILE A 2 -14.38 -12.98 15.92
N ARG A 3 -14.78 -13.12 17.19
CA ARG A 3 -16.20 -13.01 17.62
C ARG A 3 -16.80 -11.60 17.45
N HIS A 4 -16.00 -10.53 17.51
CA HIS A 4 -16.50 -9.16 17.30
C HIS A 4 -16.48 -8.74 15.83
N ILE A 5 -15.55 -9.27 15.01
CA ILE A 5 -15.66 -9.18 13.55
C ILE A 5 -16.98 -9.80 13.07
N GLN A 6 -17.48 -10.85 13.74
CA GLN A 6 -18.79 -11.41 13.45
C GLN A 6 -19.93 -10.43 13.80
N ASN A 7 -19.80 -9.66 14.89
CA ASN A 7 -20.81 -8.69 15.35
C ASN A 7 -20.80 -7.34 14.60
N LEU A 8 -19.73 -7.02 13.88
CA LEU A 8 -19.75 -5.86 12.97
C LEU A 8 -20.85 -6.05 11.92
N ASP A 9 -21.54 -4.97 11.57
CA ASP A 9 -22.48 -5.01 10.46
C ASP A 9 -21.74 -5.38 9.16
N THR A 10 -22.43 -6.11 8.28
CA THR A 10 -21.86 -6.63 7.04
C THR A 10 -21.40 -5.48 6.13
N GLN A 11 -22.13 -4.36 6.13
CA GLN A 11 -21.74 -3.14 5.41
C GLN A 11 -20.43 -2.56 5.93
N THR A 12 -20.24 -2.53 7.25
CA THR A 12 -19.01 -2.02 7.88
C THR A 12 -17.80 -2.89 7.54
N LYS A 13 -17.96 -4.21 7.47
CA LYS A 13 -16.88 -5.13 7.07
C LYS A 13 -16.42 -4.85 5.63
N TYR A 14 -17.37 -4.69 4.70
CA TYR A 14 -17.04 -4.38 3.32
C TYR A 14 -16.40 -2.99 3.19
N SER A 15 -16.93 -1.99 3.88
CA SER A 15 -16.37 -0.64 3.89
C SER A 15 -14.92 -0.64 4.40
N LEU A 16 -14.63 -1.38 5.47
CA LEU A 16 -13.28 -1.53 6.01
C LEU A 16 -12.32 -2.20 5.01
N LEU A 17 -12.75 -3.30 4.38
CA LEU A 17 -11.93 -3.98 3.38
C LEU A 17 -11.64 -3.07 2.18
N ILE A 18 -12.65 -2.37 1.66
CA ILE A 18 -12.50 -1.47 0.51
C ILE A 18 -11.61 -0.27 0.85
N THR A 19 -11.82 0.35 2.01
CA THR A 19 -11.03 1.53 2.42
C THR A 19 -9.57 1.16 2.69
N THR A 20 -9.31 0.04 3.37
CA THR A 20 -7.93 -0.44 3.61
C THR A 20 -7.25 -0.89 2.31
N PHE A 21 -8.01 -1.46 1.37
CA PHE A 21 -7.50 -1.80 0.04
C PHE A 21 -7.13 -0.55 -0.76
N ALA A 22 -8.01 0.45 -0.80
CA ALA A 22 -7.76 1.73 -1.46
C ALA A 22 -6.56 2.46 -0.83
N LEU A 23 -6.43 2.42 0.50
CA LEU A 23 -5.29 2.99 1.20
C LEU A 23 -3.97 2.27 0.85
N ALA A 24 -3.97 0.94 0.81
CA ALA A 24 -2.81 0.17 0.39
C ALA A 24 -2.41 0.48 -1.06
N LEU A 25 -3.38 0.63 -1.96
CA LEU A 25 -3.14 1.03 -3.35
C LEU A 25 -2.51 2.43 -3.42
N PHE A 26 -3.06 3.37 -2.66
CA PHE A 26 -2.54 4.73 -2.60
C PHE A 26 -1.11 4.79 -2.06
N VAL A 27 -0.81 4.07 -0.98
CA VAL A 27 0.55 4.00 -0.41
C VAL A 27 1.53 3.39 -1.40
N MET A 28 1.14 2.29 -2.06
CA MET A 28 1.99 1.68 -3.11
C MET A 28 2.21 2.63 -4.29
N PHE A 29 1.19 3.38 -4.70
CA PHE A 29 1.33 4.40 -5.75
C PHE A 29 2.33 5.49 -5.34
N VAL A 30 2.19 6.06 -4.14
CA VAL A 30 3.10 7.09 -3.63
C VAL A 30 4.55 6.57 -3.56
N LEU A 31 4.75 5.34 -3.08
CA LEU A 31 6.08 4.72 -3.04
C LEU A 31 6.67 4.53 -4.43
N ASN A 32 5.89 4.03 -5.40
CA ASN A 32 6.37 3.84 -6.77
C ASN A 32 6.68 5.17 -7.46
N VAL A 33 5.90 6.23 -7.21
CA VAL A 33 6.19 7.59 -7.69
C VAL A 33 7.49 8.12 -7.07
N ALA A 34 7.66 7.99 -5.75
CA ALA A 34 8.88 8.43 -5.06
C ALA A 34 10.13 7.71 -5.58
N ILE A 35 10.06 6.39 -5.75
CA ILE A 35 11.14 5.58 -6.35
C ILE A 35 11.44 6.10 -7.77
N SER A 36 10.43 6.30 -8.60
CA SER A 36 10.61 6.77 -9.98
C SER A 36 11.28 8.15 -10.03
N ILE A 37 10.91 9.07 -9.14
CA ILE A 37 11.55 10.40 -9.03
C ILE A 37 13.02 10.27 -8.67
N ILE A 38 13.37 9.43 -7.68
CA ILE A 38 14.77 9.20 -7.28
C ILE A 38 15.60 8.69 -8.47
N TYR A 39 15.08 7.72 -9.21
CA TYR A 39 15.78 7.19 -10.39
C TYR A 39 15.88 8.21 -11.53
N MET A 40 14.85 9.04 -11.75
CA MET A 40 14.93 10.12 -12.75
C MET A 40 15.98 11.18 -12.36
N LEU A 41 16.06 11.56 -11.09
CA LEU A 41 17.08 12.51 -10.61
C LEU A 41 18.50 11.96 -10.78
N ASP A 42 18.70 10.65 -10.61
CA ASP A 42 19.98 10.01 -10.88
C ASP A 42 20.31 9.97 -12.38
N LEU A 43 19.30 9.79 -13.23
CA LEU A 43 19.48 9.76 -14.68
C LEU A 43 19.82 11.13 -15.27
N ILE A 44 19.24 12.22 -14.75
CA ILE A 44 19.52 13.59 -15.22
C ILE A 44 20.98 14.00 -15.00
N LYS A 45 21.68 13.36 -14.05
CA LYS A 45 23.12 13.59 -13.84
C LYS A 45 23.98 13.00 -14.95
N GLN A 46 23.44 12.13 -15.79
CA GLN A 46 24.18 11.50 -16.89
C GLN A 46 24.02 12.34 -18.17
N PRO A 47 25.11 12.79 -18.81
CA PRO A 47 25.07 13.71 -19.94
C PRO A 47 24.52 13.08 -21.24
N ASP A 48 24.32 11.76 -21.29
CA ASP A 48 24.08 11.00 -22.52
C ASP A 48 22.60 10.80 -22.90
N PHE A 49 21.64 11.21 -22.06
CA PHE A 49 20.22 10.92 -22.34
C PHE A 49 19.47 12.13 -22.91
N GLU A 50 19.23 12.10 -24.23
CA GLU A 50 18.36 13.06 -24.91
C GLU A 50 16.85 12.80 -24.65
N THR A 51 16.48 11.57 -24.28
CA THR A 51 15.10 11.18 -24.00
C THR A 51 15.00 10.19 -22.84
N ILE A 52 13.97 10.33 -22.02
CA ILE A 52 13.62 9.39 -20.95
C ILE A 52 12.52 8.45 -21.47
N SER A 53 12.85 7.18 -21.61
CA SER A 53 11.93 6.11 -22.01
C SER A 53 11.68 5.15 -20.84
N MET A 54 10.40 4.88 -20.56
CA MET A 54 9.99 3.89 -19.57
C MET A 54 9.45 2.66 -20.30
N SER A 55 9.94 1.47 -19.93
CA SER A 55 9.49 0.20 -20.51
C SER A 55 9.53 -0.93 -19.49
N VAL A 56 8.86 -2.05 -19.76
CA VAL A 56 8.89 -3.24 -18.89
C VAL A 56 9.74 -4.31 -19.53
N ARG A 57 10.75 -4.82 -18.81
CA ARG A 57 11.64 -5.88 -19.28
C ARG A 57 12.00 -6.84 -18.14
N ASP A 58 11.95 -8.14 -18.42
CA ASP A 58 12.28 -9.22 -17.48
C ASP A 58 11.53 -9.14 -16.13
N GLY A 59 10.29 -8.63 -16.14
CA GLY A 59 9.49 -8.45 -14.92
C GLY A 59 9.88 -7.24 -14.06
N TYR A 60 10.69 -6.32 -14.59
CA TYR A 60 11.03 -5.05 -13.96
C TYR A 60 10.50 -3.88 -14.79
N TYR A 61 10.17 -2.79 -14.10
CA TYR A 61 10.15 -1.50 -14.75
C TYR A 61 11.60 -1.12 -15.08
N THR A 62 11.80 -0.56 -16.27
CA THR A 62 13.09 -0.09 -16.74
C THR A 62 12.97 1.34 -17.24
N LEU A 63 13.99 2.14 -16.97
CA LEU A 63 14.11 3.52 -17.43
C LEU A 63 15.40 3.62 -18.24
N ASN A 64 15.29 3.87 -19.54
CA ASN A 64 16.38 3.79 -20.51
C ASN A 64 17.19 2.48 -20.41
N GLY A 65 16.49 1.36 -20.25
CA GLY A 65 17.09 0.03 -20.13
C GLY A 65 17.67 -0.31 -18.76
N LYS A 66 17.75 0.64 -17.82
CA LYS A 66 18.16 0.38 -16.43
C LYS A 66 16.95 -0.06 -15.60
N LYS A 67 17.08 -1.17 -14.88
CA LYS A 67 16.03 -1.67 -13.97
C LYS A 67 15.81 -0.66 -12.85
N ILE A 68 14.56 -0.32 -12.58
CA ILE A 68 14.15 0.60 -11.51
C ILE A 68 13.36 -0.16 -10.45
N GLY A 69 13.82 -0.06 -9.20
CA GLY A 69 13.15 -0.64 -8.05
C GLY A 69 13.13 -2.17 -8.03
N ALA A 70 12.09 -2.72 -7.39
CA ALA A 70 11.89 -4.15 -7.21
C ALA A 70 11.17 -4.79 -8.42
N PRO A 71 11.26 -6.12 -8.59
CA PRO A 71 10.44 -6.83 -9.58
C PRO A 71 8.95 -6.53 -9.38
N ILE A 72 8.19 -6.46 -10.47
CA ILE A 72 6.73 -6.21 -10.46
C ILE A 72 6.03 -7.24 -9.56
N PHE A 73 6.45 -8.50 -9.60
CA PHE A 73 5.91 -9.55 -8.74
C PHE A 73 6.08 -9.25 -7.24
N PHE A 74 7.23 -8.70 -6.84
CA PHE A 74 7.46 -8.32 -5.45
C PHE A 74 6.58 -7.14 -5.04
N ASN A 75 6.35 -6.18 -5.93
CA ASN A 75 5.39 -5.08 -5.70
C ASN A 75 3.96 -5.60 -5.46
N ILE A 76 3.53 -6.63 -6.20
CA ILE A 76 2.21 -7.26 -6.00
C ILE A 76 2.14 -7.94 -4.63
N ILE A 77 3.17 -8.70 -4.24
CA ILE A 77 3.21 -9.34 -2.92
C ILE A 77 3.22 -8.27 -1.81
N ALA A 78 4.04 -7.23 -1.95
CA ALA A 78 4.13 -6.14 -0.98
C ALA A 78 2.80 -5.41 -0.83
N PHE A 79 2.05 -5.23 -1.92
CA PHE A 79 0.70 -4.68 -1.88
C PHE A 79 -0.25 -5.53 -1.03
N PHE A 80 -0.33 -6.84 -1.27
CA PHE A 80 -1.20 -7.71 -0.48
C PHE A 80 -0.80 -7.78 1.00
N LEU A 81 0.50 -7.78 1.28
CA LEU A 81 1.01 -7.74 2.65
C LEU A 81 0.64 -6.43 3.35
N ALA A 82 0.84 -5.28 2.67
CA ALA A 82 0.48 -3.97 3.21
C ALA A 82 -1.02 -3.86 3.47
N TRP A 83 -1.85 -4.32 2.52
CA TRP A 83 -3.30 -4.36 2.69
C TRP A 83 -3.70 -5.21 3.91
N PHE A 84 -3.17 -6.43 4.02
CA PHE A 84 -3.45 -7.32 5.15
C PHE A 84 -3.07 -6.68 6.50
N LEU A 85 -1.89 -6.05 6.57
CA LEU A 85 -1.43 -5.37 7.79
C LEU A 85 -2.31 -4.17 8.14
N MET A 86 -2.71 -3.36 7.15
CA MET A 86 -3.64 -2.24 7.36
C MET A 86 -5.00 -2.74 7.84
N THR A 87 -5.56 -3.76 7.22
CA THR A 87 -6.81 -4.38 7.65
C THR A 87 -6.71 -4.88 9.10
N CYS A 88 -5.64 -5.60 9.45
CA CYS A 88 -5.41 -6.07 10.82
C CYS A 88 -5.30 -4.91 11.82
N HIS A 89 -4.54 -3.87 11.46
CA HIS A 89 -4.38 -2.68 12.30
C HIS A 89 -5.71 -1.96 12.50
N THR A 90 -6.46 -1.68 11.44
CA THR A 90 -7.76 -1.00 11.52
C THR A 90 -8.76 -1.80 12.35
N ILE A 91 -8.81 -3.13 12.20
CA ILE A 91 -9.66 -3.99 13.04
C ILE A 91 -9.26 -3.90 14.52
N LYS A 92 -7.95 -3.91 14.82
CA LYS A 92 -7.44 -3.77 16.20
C LYS A 92 -7.81 -2.41 16.80
N SER A 93 -7.67 -1.33 16.03
CA SER A 93 -8.02 0.02 16.48
C SER A 93 -9.51 0.19 16.77
N ILE A 94 -10.38 -0.41 15.95
CA ILE A 94 -11.83 -0.41 16.21
C ILE A 94 -12.11 -1.16 17.53
N TYR A 95 -11.49 -2.31 17.74
CA TYR A 95 -11.67 -3.09 18.97
C TYR A 95 -11.24 -2.33 20.23
N GLU A 96 -10.11 -1.65 20.19
CA GLU A 96 -9.63 -0.87 21.34
C GLU A 96 -10.53 0.34 21.63
N LEU A 97 -11.10 0.96 20.59
CA LEU A 97 -12.05 2.06 20.73
C LEU A 97 -13.39 1.61 21.33
N ASP A 98 -13.94 0.50 20.86
CA ASP A 98 -15.19 -0.07 21.38
C ASP A 98 -15.04 -0.42 22.87
N PHE A 99 -13.93 -1.06 23.26
CA PHE A 99 -13.65 -1.38 24.66
C PHE A 99 -13.59 -0.14 25.56
N PHE A 100 -12.95 0.94 25.10
CA PHE A 100 -12.86 2.19 25.86
C PHE A 100 -14.23 2.87 26.03
N LEU A 101 -15.07 2.85 25.00
CA LEU A 101 -16.42 3.44 25.06
C LEU A 101 -17.36 2.64 25.95
N ASP A 102 -17.26 1.30 25.94
CA ASP A 102 -18.02 0.43 26.84
C ASP A 102 -17.64 0.68 28.31
N ASP A 103 -16.35 0.83 28.61
CA ASP A 103 -15.86 1.15 29.96
C ASP A 103 -16.38 2.53 30.42
N PHE A 104 -16.34 3.53 29.55
CA PHE A 104 -16.84 4.89 29.84
C PHE A 104 -18.34 4.95 30.10
N ASN A 105 -19.15 4.18 29.36
CA ASN A 105 -20.60 4.13 29.52
C ASN A 105 -21.05 3.30 30.74
N SER A 106 -20.12 2.58 31.39
CA SER A 106 -20.40 1.76 32.58
C SER A 106 -20.22 2.51 33.91
N ILE A 107 -19.76 3.77 33.86
CA ILE A 107 -19.54 4.69 34.99
C ILE A 107 -20.71 5.69 35.07
#